data_AF-A0A6C0E3N1-F1
#
_entry.id   AF-A0A6C0E3N1-F1
#
_cell.length_a   1.000
_cell.length_b   1.000
_cell.length_c   1.000
_cell.angle_alpha   90.00
_cell.angle_beta   90.00
_cell.angle_gamma   90.00
#
_symmetry.space_group_name_H-M   'P 1'
#
loop_
_entity.id
_entity.type
_entity.pdbx_description
1 polymer ?
#
loop_
_entity_poly.entity_id
_entity_poly.type
_entity_poly.pdbx_seq_one_letter_code
_entity_poly.pdbx_strand_id
1 'polypeptide(L)'
;MNIGESVKNLKHIYKKTTYFKTYGVSIFLFIFITFIFFLLFSFYNIRNNIHKYQSNPSEYRCHPTVIPFAGYIYPHPGMSNSQFNKSNLRYCMREILKDILGEVLLPLEYVAQLIQNIQSINFGSLNFLREIFSDIRNAFSGVFNLIWSLLANFFASINNIIVYLSSAFAKFVTIPIVIANVFDTMIYCFRVVANQIMYTLYTVLVVLGIFISALFLAIFGAIFGAFETIPIVGTILAPILASAGAIAVASIFLFVYCIIAVNFEVVLKALREVMTVTAPLAPQKPNIMELLKGALSGRSGKKKKKKK
;
A
#
# COMPACT_ATOMS: atom_id res chain seq x y z
N MET A 1 -21.54 2.58 39.62
CA MET A 1 -21.30 1.87 38.34
C MET A 1 -19.79 1.73 38.18
N ASN A 2 -19.26 0.51 38.29
CA ASN A 2 -17.84 0.26 38.55
C ASN A 2 -17.01 0.35 37.24
N ILE A 3 -16.46 1.52 36.96
CA ILE A 3 -15.74 1.86 35.71
C ILE A 3 -14.58 0.89 35.42
N GLY A 4 -13.93 0.36 36.46
CA GLY A 4 -12.82 -0.59 36.31
C GLY A 4 -13.23 -1.96 35.72
N GLU A 5 -14.48 -2.38 35.94
CA GLU A 5 -14.98 -3.65 35.43
C GLU A 5 -15.38 -3.54 33.95
N SER A 6 -16.01 -2.42 33.57
CA SER A 6 -16.35 -2.11 32.17
C SER A 6 -15.09 -1.99 31.28
N VAL A 7 -14.02 -1.38 31.79
CA VAL A 7 -12.74 -1.26 31.06
C VAL A 7 -12.03 -2.62 30.88
N LYS A 8 -12.10 -3.50 31.88
CA LYS A 8 -11.56 -4.87 31.76
C LYS A 8 -12.32 -5.69 30.71
N ASN A 9 -13.64 -5.56 30.66
CA ASN A 9 -14.47 -6.27 29.68
C ASN A 9 -14.25 -5.78 28.25
N LEU A 10 -14.09 -4.47 28.03
CA LEU A 10 -13.72 -3.90 26.72
C LEU A 10 -12.37 -4.42 26.20
N LYS A 11 -11.38 -4.52 27.10
CA LYS A 11 -10.04 -5.03 26.75
C LYS A 11 -10.08 -6.50 26.32
N HIS A 12 -11.03 -7.28 26.84
CA HIS A 12 -11.20 -8.69 26.49
C HIS A 12 -11.94 -8.90 25.15
N ILE A 13 -12.79 -7.95 24.76
CA ILE A 13 -13.48 -7.95 23.44
C ILE A 13 -12.47 -7.59 22.34
N TYR A 14 -11.62 -6.58 22.54
CA TYR A 14 -10.62 -6.17 21.56
C TYR A 14 -9.50 -7.19 21.35
N LYS A 15 -9.19 -8.02 22.35
CA LYS A 15 -8.09 -9.01 22.27
C LYS A 15 -8.45 -10.29 21.50
N LYS A 16 -9.73 -10.52 21.18
CA LYS A 16 -10.24 -11.82 20.70
C LYS A 16 -10.89 -11.79 19.30
N THR A 17 -10.90 -10.64 18.62
CA THR A 17 -11.46 -10.50 17.27
C THR A 17 -10.36 -10.59 16.22
N THR A 18 -10.28 -11.74 15.53
CA THR A 18 -9.42 -11.91 14.35
C THR A 18 -9.85 -10.93 13.25
N TYR A 19 -8.90 -10.41 12.46
CA TYR A 19 -9.16 -9.46 11.36
C TYR A 19 -10.33 -9.87 10.43
N PHE A 20 -10.42 -11.16 10.10
CA PHE A 20 -11.54 -11.72 9.31
C PHE A 20 -12.91 -11.65 9.99
N LYS A 21 -13.01 -11.60 11.32
CA LYS A 21 -14.29 -11.42 12.02
C LYS A 21 -14.78 -9.97 11.98
N THR A 22 -13.86 -9.02 12.02
CA THR A 22 -14.21 -7.58 12.01
C THR A 22 -14.43 -7.06 10.58
N TYR A 23 -13.60 -7.50 9.62
CA TYR A 23 -13.61 -7.00 8.24
C TYR A 23 -13.97 -8.05 7.18
N GLY A 24 -14.38 -9.26 7.58
CA GLY A 24 -14.67 -10.35 6.64
C GLY A 24 -15.67 -9.94 5.57
N VAL A 25 -16.78 -9.32 5.97
CA VAL A 25 -17.81 -8.84 5.03
C VAL A 25 -17.25 -7.82 4.05
N SER A 26 -16.44 -6.85 4.51
CA SER A 26 -15.81 -5.85 3.64
C SER A 26 -14.83 -6.46 2.65
N ILE A 27 -14.04 -7.47 3.07
CA ILE A 27 -13.10 -8.19 2.21
C ILE A 27 -13.85 -9.01 1.16
N PHE A 28 -14.89 -9.75 1.56
CA PHE A 28 -15.72 -10.51 0.62
C PHE A 28 -16.40 -9.61 -0.40
N LEU A 29 -16.93 -8.47 0.05
CA LEU A 29 -17.57 -7.49 -0.82
C LEU A 29 -16.56 -6.88 -1.80
N PHE A 30 -15.35 -6.56 -1.36
CA PHE A 30 -14.27 -6.08 -2.24
C PHE A 30 -13.87 -7.11 -3.30
N ILE A 31 -13.69 -8.38 -2.92
CA ILE A 31 -13.38 -9.47 -3.85
C ILE A 31 -14.52 -9.63 -4.88
N PHE A 32 -15.76 -9.59 -4.42
CA PHE A 32 -16.94 -9.73 -5.28
C PHE A 32 -17.06 -8.59 -6.30
N ILE A 33 -16.89 -7.34 -5.86
CA ILE A 33 -16.90 -6.17 -6.76
C ILE A 33 -15.75 -6.25 -7.76
N THR A 34 -14.54 -6.60 -7.31
CA THR A 34 -13.37 -6.74 -8.19
C THR A 34 -13.58 -7.84 -9.23
N PHE A 35 -14.19 -8.96 -8.82
CA PHE A 35 -14.51 -10.07 -9.72
C PHE A 35 -15.54 -9.66 -10.78
N ILE A 36 -16.60 -8.95 -10.40
CA ILE A 36 -17.59 -8.42 -11.34
C ILE A 36 -16.95 -7.43 -12.31
N PHE A 37 -16.10 -6.52 -11.80
CA PHE A 37 -15.40 -5.56 -12.65
C PHE A 37 -14.49 -6.27 -13.67
N PHE A 38 -13.77 -7.32 -13.25
CA PHE A 38 -12.94 -8.12 -14.14
C PHE A 38 -13.74 -8.84 -15.23
N LEU A 39 -14.92 -9.40 -14.89
CA LEU A 39 -15.81 -10.04 -15.86
C LEU A 39 -16.34 -9.03 -16.88
N LEU A 40 -16.80 -7.85 -16.42
CA LEU A 40 -17.30 -6.79 -17.28
C LEU A 40 -16.19 -6.27 -18.20
N PHE A 41 -15.02 -5.96 -17.65
CA PHE A 41 -13.87 -5.51 -18.43
C PHE A 41 -13.48 -6.52 -19.52
N SER A 42 -13.39 -7.80 -19.15
CA SER A 42 -13.07 -8.87 -20.10
C SER A 42 -14.12 -8.98 -21.21
N PHE A 43 -15.41 -8.90 -20.86
CA PHE A 43 -16.49 -8.93 -21.83
C PHE A 43 -16.46 -7.75 -22.82
N TYR A 44 -16.29 -6.51 -22.31
CA TYR A 44 -16.18 -5.32 -23.16
C TYR A 44 -14.93 -5.35 -24.05
N ASN A 45 -13.80 -5.80 -23.52
CA ASN A 45 -12.56 -5.92 -24.29
C ASN A 45 -12.72 -6.90 -25.46
N ILE A 46 -13.44 -8.01 -25.25
CA ILE A 46 -13.73 -8.97 -26.31
C ILE A 46 -14.70 -8.40 -27.33
N ARG A 47 -15.76 -7.73 -26.88
CA ARG A 47 -16.76 -7.13 -27.77
C ARG A 47 -16.14 -6.08 -28.70
N ASN A 48 -15.26 -5.22 -28.18
CA ASN A 48 -14.59 -4.20 -28.99
C ASN A 48 -13.61 -4.80 -30.01
N ASN A 49 -13.02 -5.95 -29.71
CA ASN A 49 -12.02 -6.59 -30.57
C ASN A 49 -12.56 -7.82 -31.32
N ILE A 50 -13.89 -8.00 -31.37
CA ILE A 50 -14.48 -9.24 -31.90
C ILE A 50 -14.10 -9.49 -33.36
N HIS A 51 -14.04 -8.44 -34.17
CA HIS A 51 -13.64 -8.51 -35.58
C HIS A 51 -12.20 -9.00 -35.75
N LYS A 52 -11.28 -8.62 -34.84
CA LYS A 52 -9.88 -9.09 -34.85
C LYS A 52 -9.78 -10.58 -34.56
N TYR A 53 -10.59 -11.09 -33.64
CA TYR A 53 -10.58 -12.51 -33.30
C TYR A 53 -11.22 -13.35 -34.41
N GLN A 54 -12.31 -12.86 -35.02
CA GLN A 54 -13.00 -13.56 -36.09
C GLN A 54 -12.19 -13.67 -37.39
N SER A 55 -11.33 -12.69 -37.69
CA SER A 55 -10.53 -12.71 -38.91
C SER A 55 -9.44 -13.79 -38.90
N ASN A 56 -8.83 -14.06 -37.74
CA ASN A 56 -7.70 -15.00 -37.60
C ASN A 56 -7.96 -16.07 -36.51
N PRO A 57 -8.87 -17.03 -36.75
CA PRO A 57 -9.20 -18.04 -35.76
C PRO A 57 -8.03 -18.98 -35.43
N SER A 58 -7.16 -19.32 -36.39
CA SER A 58 -6.02 -20.21 -36.15
C SER A 58 -5.06 -19.67 -35.07
N GLU A 59 -4.85 -18.37 -35.04
CA GLU A 59 -3.97 -17.68 -34.08
C GLU A 59 -4.66 -17.47 -32.72
N TYR A 60 -5.92 -17.01 -32.74
CA TYR A 60 -6.58 -16.53 -31.51
C TYR A 60 -7.48 -17.57 -30.83
N ARG A 61 -7.80 -18.71 -31.46
CA ARG A 61 -8.73 -19.71 -30.92
C ARG A 61 -8.27 -20.37 -29.61
N CYS A 62 -6.96 -20.54 -29.44
CA CYS A 62 -6.37 -21.08 -28.21
C CYS A 62 -5.74 -20.00 -27.32
N HIS A 63 -5.99 -18.72 -27.62
CA HIS A 63 -5.54 -17.63 -26.78
C HIS A 63 -6.36 -17.58 -25.48
N PRO A 64 -5.73 -17.45 -24.30
CA PRO A 64 -6.41 -17.54 -22.99
C PRO A 64 -7.51 -16.50 -22.78
N THR A 65 -7.44 -15.35 -23.45
CA THR A 65 -8.48 -14.32 -23.41
C THR A 65 -9.73 -14.66 -24.24
N VAL A 66 -9.61 -15.57 -25.21
CA VAL A 66 -10.66 -15.91 -26.19
C VAL A 66 -11.37 -17.20 -25.81
N ILE A 67 -10.64 -18.18 -25.27
CA ILE A 67 -11.16 -19.52 -24.89
C ILE A 67 -12.48 -19.48 -24.09
N PRO A 68 -12.62 -18.71 -22.99
CA PRO A 68 -13.84 -18.72 -22.19
C PRO A 68 -15.07 -18.16 -22.94
N PHE A 69 -14.87 -17.50 -24.07
CA PHE A 69 -15.91 -16.88 -24.89
C PHE A 69 -15.91 -17.39 -26.34
N ALA A 70 -15.21 -18.49 -26.62
CA ALA A 70 -15.04 -19.03 -27.98
C ALA A 70 -16.38 -19.32 -28.68
N GLY A 71 -17.41 -19.75 -27.97
CA GLY A 71 -18.75 -19.99 -28.51
C GLY A 71 -19.55 -18.72 -28.79
N TYR A 72 -19.19 -17.60 -28.16
CA TYR A 72 -19.75 -16.30 -28.51
C TYR A 72 -19.04 -15.69 -29.73
N ILE A 73 -17.73 -15.90 -29.84
CA ILE A 73 -16.88 -15.33 -30.91
C ILE A 73 -16.99 -16.14 -32.21
N TYR A 74 -17.01 -17.48 -32.10
CA TYR A 74 -17.10 -18.44 -33.20
C TYR A 74 -18.36 -19.30 -33.02
N PRO A 75 -19.55 -18.76 -33.36
CA PRO A 75 -20.78 -19.54 -33.28
C PRO A 75 -20.70 -20.75 -34.21
N HIS A 76 -21.02 -21.93 -33.68
CA HIS A 76 -20.99 -23.18 -34.45
C HIS A 76 -22.42 -23.68 -34.69
N PRO A 77 -22.82 -23.97 -35.94
CA PRO A 77 -24.13 -24.54 -36.21
C PRO A 77 -24.27 -25.88 -35.49
N GLY A 78 -25.40 -26.08 -34.80
CA GLY A 78 -25.72 -27.32 -34.09
C GLY A 78 -25.13 -27.49 -32.69
N MET A 79 -24.42 -26.49 -32.13
CA MET A 79 -23.95 -26.51 -30.74
C MET A 79 -24.33 -25.23 -30.01
N SER A 80 -24.68 -25.33 -28.72
CA SER A 80 -24.81 -24.12 -27.89
C SER A 80 -23.44 -23.52 -27.58
N ASN A 81 -23.38 -22.20 -27.29
CA ASN A 81 -22.13 -21.50 -27.01
C ASN A 81 -21.30 -22.18 -25.90
N SER A 82 -21.97 -22.72 -24.87
CA SER A 82 -21.33 -23.45 -23.77
C SER A 82 -20.77 -24.81 -24.20
N GLN A 83 -21.49 -25.54 -25.06
CA GLN A 83 -21.01 -26.81 -25.60
C GLN A 83 -19.80 -26.61 -26.50
N PHE A 84 -19.83 -25.59 -27.34
CA PHE A 84 -18.68 -25.24 -28.19
C PHE A 84 -17.47 -24.80 -27.37
N ASN A 85 -17.65 -23.96 -26.35
CA ASN A 85 -16.57 -23.58 -25.41
C ASN A 85 -15.86 -24.79 -24.81
N LYS A 86 -16.63 -25.77 -24.31
CA LYS A 86 -16.06 -27.00 -23.72
C LYS A 86 -15.30 -27.83 -24.76
N SER A 87 -15.84 -27.94 -25.97
CA SER A 87 -15.16 -28.65 -27.06
C SER A 87 -13.85 -27.96 -27.46
N ASN A 88 -13.89 -26.64 -27.60
CA ASN A 88 -12.75 -25.80 -27.97
C ASN A 88 -11.65 -25.84 -26.90
N LEU A 89 -12.02 -25.72 -25.62
CA LEU A 89 -11.07 -25.84 -24.50
C LEU A 89 -10.33 -27.18 -24.54
N ARG A 90 -11.06 -28.30 -24.75
CA ARG A 90 -10.44 -29.63 -24.84
C ARG A 90 -9.53 -29.77 -26.05
N TYR A 91 -9.88 -29.14 -27.17
CA TYR A 91 -9.02 -29.11 -28.35
C TYR A 91 -7.71 -28.37 -28.07
N CYS A 92 -7.79 -27.14 -27.54
CA CYS A 92 -6.60 -26.35 -27.22
C CYS A 92 -5.69 -27.01 -26.18
N MET A 93 -6.28 -27.64 -25.16
CA MET A 93 -5.51 -28.41 -24.18
C MET A 93 -4.73 -29.56 -24.82
N ARG A 94 -5.29 -30.23 -25.84
CA ARG A 94 -4.59 -31.33 -26.54
C ARG A 94 -3.48 -30.82 -27.46
N GLU A 95 -3.69 -29.71 -28.16
CA GLU A 95 -2.64 -29.15 -29.02
C GLU A 95 -1.46 -28.61 -28.22
N ILE A 96 -1.72 -27.87 -27.13
CA ILE A 96 -0.66 -27.45 -26.20
C ILE A 96 0.09 -28.67 -25.64
N LEU A 97 -0.63 -29.75 -25.34
CA LEU A 97 -0.01 -30.98 -24.84
C LEU A 97 0.83 -31.69 -25.90
N LYS A 98 0.44 -31.66 -27.18
CA LYS A 98 1.23 -32.23 -28.28
C LYS A 98 2.52 -31.44 -28.52
N ASP A 99 2.46 -30.12 -28.47
CA ASP A 99 3.66 -29.28 -28.61
C ASP A 99 4.68 -29.60 -27.51
N ILE A 100 4.21 -29.78 -26.27
CA ILE A 100 5.05 -30.17 -25.13
C ILE A 100 5.57 -31.61 -25.29
N LEU A 101 4.72 -32.55 -25.75
CA LEU A 101 5.11 -33.96 -25.88
C LEU A 101 5.99 -34.23 -27.10
N GLY A 102 5.91 -33.44 -28.17
CA GLY A 102 6.73 -33.59 -29.38
C GLY A 102 8.22 -33.45 -29.06
N GLU A 103 8.60 -32.46 -28.25
CA GLU A 103 9.98 -32.29 -27.77
C GLU A 103 10.44 -33.43 -26.83
N VAL A 104 9.50 -34.00 -26.08
CA VAL A 104 9.76 -35.08 -25.11
C VAL A 104 9.88 -36.44 -25.79
N LEU A 105 9.27 -36.64 -26.97
CA LEU A 105 9.25 -37.91 -27.71
C LEU A 105 10.43 -38.07 -28.69
N LEU A 106 11.17 -37.02 -29.04
CA LEU A 106 12.44 -37.08 -29.79
C LEU A 106 13.41 -38.19 -29.34
N PRO A 107 13.70 -38.37 -28.03
CA PRO A 107 14.59 -39.45 -27.58
C PRO A 107 14.02 -40.85 -27.83
N LEU A 108 12.70 -41.01 -27.91
CA LEU A 108 12.06 -42.31 -28.19
C LEU A 108 12.24 -42.71 -29.66
N GLU A 109 12.18 -41.74 -30.59
CA GLU A 109 12.42 -41.98 -32.01
C GLU A 109 13.88 -42.37 -32.29
N TYR A 110 14.83 -41.76 -31.57
CA TYR A 110 16.25 -42.12 -31.65
C TYR A 110 16.52 -43.57 -31.21
N VAL A 111 15.87 -44.02 -30.13
CA VAL A 111 15.97 -45.41 -29.65
C VAL A 111 15.34 -46.39 -30.67
N ALA A 112 14.25 -45.99 -31.34
CA ALA A 112 13.62 -46.83 -32.37
C ALA A 112 14.52 -47.06 -33.59
N GLN A 113 15.31 -46.05 -34.00
CA GLN A 113 16.26 -46.18 -35.12
C GLN A 113 17.46 -47.08 -34.77
N LEU A 114 17.96 -47.02 -33.53
CA LEU A 114 18.99 -47.93 -33.04
C LEU A 114 18.55 -49.40 -33.09
N ILE A 115 17.28 -49.69 -32.79
CA ILE A 115 16.74 -51.07 -32.85
C ILE A 115 16.71 -51.61 -34.29
N GLN A 116 16.42 -50.75 -35.28
CA GLN A 116 16.40 -51.16 -36.69
C GLN A 116 17.81 -51.50 -37.21
N ASN A 117 18.83 -50.77 -36.76
CA ASN A 117 20.22 -50.99 -37.16
C ASN A 117 20.84 -52.28 -36.58
N ILE A 118 20.27 -52.85 -35.51
CA ILE A 118 20.77 -54.09 -34.88
C ILE A 118 20.44 -55.34 -35.71
N GLN A 119 19.43 -55.29 -36.60
CA GLN A 119 19.01 -56.47 -37.37
C GLN A 119 19.98 -56.88 -38.49
N SER A 120 20.98 -56.07 -38.82
CA SER A 120 21.92 -56.31 -39.93
C SER A 120 23.29 -56.89 -39.53
N ILE A 121 23.50 -57.27 -38.26
CA ILE A 121 24.85 -57.45 -37.73
C ILE A 121 25.18 -58.91 -37.34
N ASN A 122 26.30 -59.42 -37.86
CA ASN A 122 26.80 -60.79 -37.69
C ASN A 122 27.64 -60.90 -36.39
N PHE A 123 27.27 -61.81 -35.48
CA PHE A 123 27.69 -61.85 -34.06
C PHE A 123 29.15 -62.28 -33.76
N GLY A 124 30.08 -62.15 -34.71
CA GLY A 124 31.39 -62.79 -34.63
C GLY A 124 32.52 -62.07 -33.88
N SER A 125 32.35 -60.83 -33.42
CA SER A 125 33.50 -60.00 -32.96
C SER A 125 33.28 -59.33 -31.60
N LEU A 126 34.23 -59.49 -30.67
CA LEU A 126 34.24 -58.75 -29.38
C LEU A 126 34.34 -57.22 -29.57
N ASN A 127 34.88 -56.76 -30.70
CA ASN A 127 34.91 -55.35 -31.06
C ASN A 127 33.51 -54.79 -31.37
N PHE A 128 32.60 -55.61 -31.91
CA PHE A 128 31.22 -55.23 -32.15
C PHE A 128 30.46 -55.01 -30.83
N LEU A 129 30.67 -55.87 -29.83
CA LEU A 129 30.12 -55.65 -28.49
C LEU A 129 30.59 -54.31 -27.90
N ARG A 130 31.87 -53.95 -28.08
CA ARG A 130 32.39 -52.64 -27.62
C ARG A 130 31.75 -51.46 -28.36
N GLU A 131 31.48 -51.61 -29.65
CA GLU A 131 30.84 -50.59 -30.48
C GLU A 131 29.38 -50.39 -30.05
N ILE A 132 28.60 -51.46 -29.88
CA ILE A 132 27.24 -51.37 -29.31
C ILE A 132 27.25 -50.74 -27.91
N PHE A 133 28.17 -51.13 -27.04
CA PHE A 133 28.27 -50.53 -25.70
C PHE A 133 28.64 -49.04 -25.77
N SER A 134 29.46 -48.63 -26.75
CA SER A 134 29.77 -47.23 -27.00
C SER A 134 28.54 -46.47 -27.50
N ASP A 135 27.78 -47.04 -28.45
CA ASP A 135 26.58 -46.45 -29.01
C ASP A 135 25.46 -46.33 -27.98
N ILE A 136 25.24 -47.36 -27.16
CA ILE A 136 24.29 -47.32 -26.04
C ILE A 136 24.70 -46.22 -25.04
N ARG A 137 26.00 -46.11 -24.71
CA ARG A 137 26.50 -45.08 -23.79
C ARG A 137 26.34 -43.68 -24.37
N ASN A 138 26.61 -43.50 -25.66
CA ASN A 138 26.47 -42.22 -26.36
C ASN A 138 24.99 -41.84 -26.51
N ALA A 139 24.13 -42.80 -26.81
CA ALA A 139 22.68 -42.64 -26.81
C ALA A 139 22.16 -42.19 -25.43
N PHE A 140 22.57 -42.90 -24.37
CA PHE A 140 22.23 -42.53 -23.00
C PHE A 140 22.72 -41.11 -22.66
N SER A 141 23.97 -40.79 -22.99
CA SER A 141 24.53 -39.45 -22.77
C SER A 141 23.76 -38.37 -23.52
N GLY A 142 23.32 -38.66 -24.76
CA GLY A 142 22.50 -37.75 -25.57
C GLY A 142 21.16 -37.46 -24.90
N VAL A 143 20.46 -38.51 -24.42
CA VAL A 143 19.20 -38.38 -23.69
C VAL A 143 19.38 -37.59 -22.38
N PHE A 144 20.42 -37.90 -21.61
CA PHE A 144 20.71 -37.18 -20.37
C PHE A 144 21.02 -35.69 -20.61
N ASN A 145 21.78 -35.38 -21.66
CA ASN A 145 22.09 -34.00 -22.03
C ASN A 145 20.85 -33.23 -22.51
N LEU A 146 19.97 -33.88 -23.27
CA LEU A 146 18.70 -33.29 -23.70
C LEU A 146 17.77 -33.02 -22.51
N ILE A 147 17.60 -33.99 -21.61
CA ILE A 147 16.82 -33.81 -20.38
C ILE A 147 17.41 -32.69 -19.53
N TRP A 148 18.74 -32.64 -19.38
CA TRP A 148 19.42 -31.59 -18.63
C TRP A 148 19.20 -30.21 -19.25
N SER A 149 19.30 -30.09 -20.57
CA SER A 149 19.05 -28.85 -21.30
C SER A 149 17.62 -28.35 -21.11
N LEU A 150 16.62 -29.23 -21.27
CA LEU A 150 15.21 -28.91 -21.05
C LEU A 150 14.95 -28.47 -19.60
N LEU A 151 15.51 -29.20 -18.63
CA LEU A 151 15.34 -28.91 -17.21
C LEU A 151 16.02 -27.57 -16.84
N ALA A 152 17.21 -27.31 -17.38
CA ALA A 152 17.92 -26.04 -17.19
C ALA A 152 17.14 -24.85 -17.79
N ASN A 153 16.62 -25.00 -19.00
CA ASN A 153 15.79 -23.98 -19.66
C ASN A 153 14.49 -23.73 -18.88
N PHE A 154 13.85 -24.79 -18.38
CA PHE A 154 12.68 -24.68 -17.52
C PHE A 154 12.98 -23.92 -16.21
N PHE A 155 14.06 -24.28 -15.51
CA PHE A 155 14.46 -23.59 -14.28
C PHE A 155 14.90 -22.14 -14.53
N ALA A 156 15.54 -21.85 -15.65
CA ALA A 156 15.89 -20.48 -16.04
C ALA A 156 14.62 -19.63 -16.22
N SER A 157 13.61 -20.16 -16.91
CA SER A 157 12.32 -19.51 -17.08
C SER A 157 11.60 -19.28 -15.74
N ILE A 158 11.57 -20.28 -14.85
CA ILE A 158 11.01 -20.14 -13.49
C ILE A 158 11.73 -19.05 -12.69
N ASN A 159 13.07 -19.01 -12.74
CA ASN A 159 13.84 -18.01 -12.01
C ASN A 159 13.49 -16.59 -12.48
N ASN A 160 13.34 -16.38 -13.79
CA ASN A 160 12.89 -15.09 -14.33
C ASN A 160 11.50 -14.72 -13.81
N ILE A 161 10.54 -15.67 -13.79
CA ILE A 161 9.21 -15.45 -13.24
C ILE A 161 9.26 -15.09 -11.75
N ILE A 162 10.09 -15.79 -10.95
CA ILE A 162 10.25 -15.51 -9.52
C ILE A 162 10.81 -14.10 -9.29
N VAL A 163 11.77 -13.66 -10.11
CA VAL A 163 12.33 -12.30 -10.04
C VAL A 163 11.24 -11.27 -10.31
N TYR A 164 10.46 -11.42 -11.39
CA TYR A 164 9.36 -10.51 -11.71
C TYR A 164 8.29 -10.49 -10.62
N LEU A 165 7.94 -11.66 -10.08
CA LEU A 165 6.96 -11.78 -9.00
C LEU A 165 7.46 -11.10 -7.73
N SER A 166 8.73 -11.27 -7.37
CA SER A 166 9.34 -10.59 -6.21
C SER A 166 9.34 -9.07 -6.37
N SER A 167 9.61 -8.58 -7.59
CA SER A 167 9.57 -7.17 -7.94
C SER A 167 8.14 -6.62 -7.87
N ALA A 168 7.15 -7.39 -8.33
CA ALA A 168 5.74 -7.03 -8.23
C ALA A 168 5.29 -6.90 -6.76
N PHE A 169 5.66 -7.84 -5.90
CA PHE A 169 5.37 -7.75 -4.46
C PHE A 169 6.06 -6.56 -3.79
N ALA A 170 7.32 -6.29 -4.14
CA ALA A 170 8.04 -5.12 -3.63
C ALA A 170 7.33 -3.81 -4.02
N LYS A 171 6.86 -3.69 -5.27
CA LYS A 171 6.09 -2.53 -5.74
C LYS A 171 4.75 -2.43 -5.02
N PHE A 172 4.04 -3.55 -4.87
CA PHE A 172 2.75 -3.60 -4.17
C PHE A 172 2.83 -3.11 -2.72
N VAL A 173 3.92 -3.43 -2.01
CA VAL A 173 4.14 -2.97 -0.63
C VAL A 173 4.67 -1.54 -0.57
N THR A 174 5.56 -1.14 -1.49
CA THR A 174 6.23 0.17 -1.42
C THR A 174 5.31 1.33 -1.80
N ILE A 175 4.45 1.15 -2.81
CA ILE A 175 3.51 2.19 -3.27
C ILE A 175 2.62 2.74 -2.14
N PRO A 176 1.90 1.91 -1.36
CA PRO A 176 1.03 2.43 -0.29
C PRO A 176 1.82 3.09 0.85
N ILE A 177 3.05 2.64 1.15
CA ILE A 177 3.91 3.27 2.17
C ILE A 177 4.30 4.69 1.72
N VAL A 178 4.69 4.85 0.46
CA VAL A 178 5.02 6.18 -0.10
C VAL A 178 3.80 7.09 -0.06
N ILE A 179 2.63 6.58 -0.45
CA ILE A 179 1.38 7.34 -0.40
C ILE A 179 1.05 7.77 1.04
N ALA A 180 1.15 6.87 2.02
CA ALA A 180 0.91 7.19 3.43
C ALA A 180 1.83 8.30 3.93
N ASN A 181 3.14 8.23 3.63
CA ASN A 181 4.10 9.26 4.03
C ASN A 181 3.80 10.62 3.37
N VAL A 182 3.33 10.64 2.12
CA VAL A 182 2.91 11.89 1.45
C VAL A 182 1.66 12.47 2.10
N PHE A 183 0.70 11.64 2.51
CA PHE A 183 -0.47 12.12 3.25
C PHE A 183 -0.10 12.66 4.63
N ASP A 184 0.80 12.01 5.35
CA ASP A 184 1.26 12.46 6.67
C ASP A 184 1.98 13.82 6.57
N THR A 185 2.83 13.99 5.56
CA THR A 185 3.52 15.28 5.31
C THR A 185 2.54 16.37 4.90
N MET A 186 1.50 16.07 4.11
CA MET A 186 0.45 17.03 3.77
C MET A 186 -0.33 17.50 5.01
N ILE A 187 -0.70 16.58 5.90
CA ILE A 187 -1.38 16.91 7.16
C ILE A 187 -0.47 17.78 8.04
N TYR A 188 0.83 17.48 8.10
CA TYR A 188 1.80 18.29 8.84
C TYR A 188 1.88 19.73 8.30
N CYS A 189 1.99 19.90 6.99
CA CYS A 189 1.99 21.23 6.36
C CYS A 189 0.73 22.02 6.68
N PHE A 190 -0.45 21.39 6.63
CA PHE A 190 -1.70 22.06 6.97
C PHE A 190 -1.73 22.52 8.44
N ARG A 191 -1.22 21.69 9.36
CA ARG A 191 -1.13 22.05 10.79
C ARG A 191 -0.20 23.24 11.03
N VAL A 192 0.95 23.29 10.35
CA VAL A 192 1.90 24.41 10.48
C VAL A 192 1.26 25.73 10.00
N VAL A 193 0.60 25.71 8.84
CA VAL A 193 -0.09 26.89 8.30
C VAL A 193 -1.22 27.34 9.23
N ALA A 194 -2.07 26.41 9.69
CA ALA A 194 -3.15 26.72 10.63
C ALA A 194 -2.63 27.34 11.94
N ASN A 195 -1.51 26.81 12.45
CA ASN A 195 -0.87 27.34 13.65
C ASN A 195 -0.36 28.78 13.45
N GLN A 196 0.26 29.06 12.31
CA GLN A 196 0.73 30.41 12.00
C GLN A 196 -0.43 31.41 11.89
N ILE A 197 -1.54 31.01 11.28
CA ILE A 197 -2.74 31.85 11.19
C ILE A 197 -3.28 32.15 12.59
N MET A 198 -3.44 31.13 13.43
CA MET A 198 -3.92 31.31 14.80
C MET A 198 -3.02 32.24 15.63
N TYR A 199 -1.70 32.12 15.49
CA TYR A 199 -0.75 33.01 16.14
C TYR A 199 -0.91 34.46 15.68
N THR A 200 -1.00 34.71 14.36
CA THR A 200 -1.17 36.07 13.83
C THR A 200 -2.49 36.70 14.29
N LEU A 201 -3.60 35.97 14.25
CA LEU A 201 -4.91 36.44 14.69
C LEU A 201 -4.89 36.81 16.19
N TYR A 202 -4.24 35.99 17.01
CA TYR A 202 -4.05 36.29 18.42
C TYR A 202 -3.22 37.57 18.65
N THR A 203 -2.10 37.74 17.95
CA THR A 203 -1.26 38.94 18.11
C THR A 203 -1.99 40.23 17.75
N VAL A 204 -2.84 40.21 16.71
CA VAL A 204 -3.67 41.36 16.32
C VAL A 204 -4.68 41.71 17.42
N LEU A 205 -5.33 40.72 18.02
CA LEU A 205 -6.28 40.93 19.13
C LEU A 205 -5.62 41.58 20.35
N VAL A 206 -4.40 41.14 20.71
CA VAL A 206 -3.65 41.73 21.83
C VAL A 206 -3.27 43.19 21.54
N VAL A 207 -2.76 43.48 20.35
CA VAL A 207 -2.39 44.86 19.95
C VAL A 207 -3.61 45.77 19.98
N LEU A 208 -4.76 45.29 19.50
CA LEU A 208 -6.01 46.05 19.50
C LEU A 208 -6.52 46.30 20.94
N GLY A 209 -6.38 45.31 21.83
CA GLY A 209 -6.68 45.46 23.25
C GLY A 209 -5.81 46.50 23.95
N ILE A 210 -4.51 46.54 23.66
CA ILE A 210 -3.58 47.57 24.17
C ILE A 210 -3.94 48.95 23.63
N PHE A 211 -4.35 49.04 22.36
CA PHE A 211 -4.76 50.31 21.76
C PHE A 211 -6.03 50.86 22.43
N ILE A 212 -7.04 50.02 22.65
CA ILE A 212 -8.29 50.42 23.34
C ILE A 212 -8.01 50.89 24.77
N SER A 213 -7.15 50.18 25.51
CA SER A 213 -6.83 50.57 26.88
C SER A 213 -6.06 51.90 26.95
N ALA A 214 -5.14 52.14 26.02
CA ALA A 214 -4.44 53.42 25.91
C ALA A 214 -5.38 54.59 25.57
N LEU A 215 -6.34 54.37 24.67
CA LEU A 215 -7.33 55.38 24.27
C LEU A 215 -8.26 55.74 25.45
N PHE A 216 -8.66 54.73 26.23
CA PHE A 216 -9.47 54.94 27.43
C PHE A 216 -8.72 55.76 28.50
N LEU A 217 -7.44 55.46 28.74
CA LEU A 217 -6.58 56.24 29.64
C LEU A 217 -6.42 57.69 29.17
N ALA A 218 -6.26 57.93 27.87
CA ALA A 218 -6.15 59.27 27.31
C ALA A 218 -7.42 60.10 27.49
N ILE A 219 -8.60 59.51 27.23
CA ILE A 219 -9.90 60.17 27.44
C ILE A 219 -10.10 60.48 28.93
N PHE A 220 -9.83 59.52 29.81
CA PHE A 220 -9.98 59.71 31.25
C PHE A 220 -9.06 60.81 31.79
N GLY A 221 -7.80 60.84 31.35
CA GLY A 221 -6.84 61.89 31.71
C GLY A 221 -7.27 63.28 31.24
N ALA A 222 -7.80 63.39 30.02
CA ALA A 222 -8.28 64.66 29.47
C ALA A 222 -9.50 65.21 30.23
N ILE A 223 -10.46 64.34 30.60
CA ILE A 223 -11.62 64.73 31.40
C ILE A 223 -11.16 65.22 32.78
N PHE A 224 -10.28 64.48 33.46
CA PHE A 224 -9.81 64.86 34.79
C PHE A 224 -9.05 66.20 34.77
N GLY A 225 -8.15 66.40 33.81
CA GLY A 225 -7.40 67.66 33.66
C GLY A 225 -8.28 68.88 33.38
N ALA A 226 -9.41 68.71 32.67
CA ALA A 226 -10.35 69.80 32.43
C ALA A 226 -11.06 70.27 33.72
N PHE A 227 -11.40 69.37 34.64
CA PHE A 227 -12.08 69.69 35.89
C PHE A 227 -11.21 70.48 36.88
N GLU A 228 -9.88 70.31 36.85
CA GLU A 228 -8.95 70.98 37.76
C GLU A 228 -8.78 72.48 37.47
N THR A 229 -9.13 72.92 36.26
CA THR A 229 -8.97 74.33 35.82
C THR A 229 -10.07 75.27 36.31
N ILE A 230 -11.11 74.77 36.99
CA ILE A 230 -12.25 75.58 37.47
C ILE A 230 -11.98 76.05 38.93
N PRO A 231 -11.73 77.36 39.16
CA PRO A 231 -11.10 77.86 40.40
C PRO A 231 -11.94 77.75 41.69
N ILE A 232 -13.27 77.65 41.60
CA ILE A 232 -14.17 77.60 42.77
C ILE A 232 -14.46 76.15 43.18
N VAL A 233 -14.50 75.22 42.23
CA VAL A 233 -14.78 73.80 42.47
C VAL A 233 -13.51 73.04 42.88
N GLY A 234 -12.34 73.50 42.40
CA GLY A 234 -11.05 72.84 42.61
C GLY A 234 -10.46 72.91 44.02
N THR A 235 -10.89 73.79 44.92
CA THR A 235 -10.29 73.88 46.27
C THR A 235 -11.00 73.04 47.32
N ILE A 236 -12.30 72.79 47.16
CA ILE A 236 -13.13 72.06 48.13
C ILE A 236 -13.46 70.64 47.63
N LEU A 237 -13.71 70.48 46.33
CA LEU A 237 -14.11 69.20 45.75
C LEU A 237 -12.90 68.37 45.27
N ALA A 238 -11.75 68.99 45.00
CA ALA A 238 -10.58 68.30 44.47
C ALA A 238 -10.03 67.18 45.36
N PRO A 239 -10.01 67.24 46.70
CA PRO A 239 -9.54 66.10 47.52
C PRO A 239 -10.47 64.88 47.41
N ILE A 240 -11.77 65.13 47.27
CA ILE A 240 -12.81 64.09 47.13
C ILE A 240 -12.75 63.50 45.71
N LEU A 241 -12.57 64.35 44.69
CA LEU A 241 -12.39 63.91 43.30
C LEU A 241 -11.03 63.25 43.07
N ALA A 242 -9.98 63.64 43.78
CA ALA A 242 -8.64 63.04 43.70
C ALA A 242 -8.58 61.67 44.36
N SER A 243 -9.29 61.45 45.47
CA SER A 243 -9.43 60.12 46.07
C SER A 243 -10.32 59.20 45.23
N ALA A 244 -11.44 59.71 44.70
CA ALA A 244 -12.27 58.97 43.74
C ALA A 244 -11.53 58.70 42.42
N GLY A 245 -10.74 59.67 41.94
CA GLY A 245 -9.89 59.56 40.77
C GLY A 245 -8.75 58.57 40.96
N ALA A 246 -8.11 58.55 42.15
CA ALA A 246 -7.09 57.56 42.49
C ALA A 246 -7.64 56.13 42.54
N ILE A 247 -8.86 55.95 43.07
CA ILE A 247 -9.54 54.65 43.07
C ILE A 247 -9.92 54.23 41.64
N ALA A 248 -10.38 55.18 40.81
CA ALA A 248 -10.67 54.93 39.40
C ALA A 248 -9.41 54.57 38.60
N VAL A 249 -8.30 55.29 38.79
CA VAL A 249 -7.02 55.00 38.15
C VAL A 249 -6.46 53.66 38.63
N ALA A 250 -6.50 53.35 39.93
CA ALA A 250 -6.03 52.08 40.47
C ALA A 250 -6.86 50.88 39.96
N SER A 251 -8.18 51.02 39.84
CA SER A 251 -9.05 49.99 39.26
C SER A 251 -8.82 49.81 37.76
N ILE A 252 -8.52 50.88 37.02
CA ILE A 252 -8.12 50.82 35.61
C ILE A 252 -6.77 50.11 35.46
N PHE A 253 -5.77 50.42 36.28
CA PHE A 253 -4.48 49.72 36.27
C PHE A 253 -4.63 48.22 36.57
N LEU A 254 -5.48 47.85 37.54
CA LEU A 254 -5.81 46.45 37.81
C LEU A 254 -6.50 45.78 36.63
N PHE A 255 -7.41 46.48 35.96
CA PHE A 255 -8.13 45.94 34.79
C PHE A 255 -7.17 45.71 33.61
N VAL A 256 -6.28 46.67 33.33
CA VAL A 256 -5.24 46.55 32.30
C VAL A 256 -4.24 45.43 32.65
N TYR A 257 -3.81 45.35 33.91
CA TYR A 257 -2.93 44.28 34.38
C TYR A 257 -3.60 42.90 34.23
N CYS A 258 -4.87 42.76 34.58
CA CYS A 258 -5.64 41.54 34.37
C CYS A 258 -5.75 41.17 32.89
N ILE A 259 -6.00 42.14 31.99
CA ILE A 259 -6.02 41.88 30.55
C ILE A 259 -4.65 41.37 30.09
N ILE A 260 -3.55 41.99 30.50
CA ILE A 260 -2.19 41.58 30.10
C ILE A 260 -1.85 40.20 30.67
N ALA A 261 -2.15 39.94 31.95
CA ALA A 261 -1.87 38.67 32.63
C ALA A 261 -2.68 37.50 32.03
N VAL A 262 -3.98 37.71 31.77
CA VAL A 262 -4.83 36.70 31.11
C VAL A 262 -4.33 36.40 29.70
N ASN A 263 -3.96 37.44 28.94
CA ASN A 263 -3.36 37.24 27.62
C ASN A 263 -2.04 36.47 27.70
N PHE A 264 -1.17 36.80 28.66
CA PHE A 264 0.11 36.11 28.84
C PHE A 264 -0.04 34.63 29.23
N GLU A 265 -0.99 34.29 30.11
CA GLU A 265 -1.28 32.89 30.44
C GLU A 265 -1.82 32.10 29.24
N VAL A 266 -2.69 32.72 28.45
CA VAL A 266 -3.21 32.12 27.21
C VAL A 266 -2.08 31.88 26.22
N VAL A 267 -1.13 32.81 26.08
CA VAL A 267 0.08 32.63 25.25
C VAL A 267 0.91 31.47 25.76
N LEU A 268 1.23 31.42 27.05
CA LEU A 268 2.05 30.35 27.63
C LEU A 268 1.40 28.98 27.46
N LYS A 269 0.07 28.90 27.57
CA LYS A 269 -0.69 27.66 27.37
C LYS A 269 -0.68 27.25 25.89
N ALA A 270 -0.91 28.18 24.97
CA ALA A 270 -0.83 27.94 23.53
C ALA A 270 0.60 27.52 23.12
N LEU A 271 1.63 28.20 23.63
CA LEU A 271 3.03 27.88 23.35
C LEU A 271 3.40 26.49 23.89
N ARG A 272 2.88 26.09 25.05
CA ARG A 272 3.09 24.76 25.64
C ARG A 272 2.38 23.64 24.85
N GLU A 273 1.16 23.88 24.39
CA GLU A 273 0.45 22.93 23.51
C GLU A 273 1.14 22.79 22.16
N VAL A 274 1.75 23.86 21.65
CA VAL A 274 2.48 23.85 20.38
C VAL A 274 3.87 23.19 20.51
N MET A 275 4.62 23.45 21.59
CA MET A 275 5.97 22.88 21.78
C MET A 275 5.98 21.40 22.18
N THR A 276 4.87 20.83 22.66
CA THR A 276 4.78 19.37 22.89
C THR A 276 4.59 18.57 21.61
N VAL A 277 4.43 19.24 20.46
CA VAL A 277 4.46 18.61 19.14
C VAL A 277 5.91 18.48 18.64
N THR A 278 6.78 17.90 19.47
CA THR A 278 7.98 17.23 18.94
C THR A 278 7.49 16.05 18.13
N ALA A 279 7.72 16.10 16.82
CA ALA A 279 7.44 15.03 15.88
C ALA A 279 7.85 13.67 16.48
N PRO A 280 6.99 12.63 16.45
CA PRO A 280 7.55 11.29 16.53
C PRO A 280 8.57 11.21 15.39
N LEU A 281 9.82 10.93 15.76
CA LEU A 281 10.91 10.65 14.83
C LEU A 281 10.35 9.83 13.67
N ALA A 282 10.61 10.28 12.43
CA ALA A 282 10.25 9.55 11.23
C ALA A 282 10.51 8.05 11.45
N PRO A 283 9.57 7.15 11.13
CA PRO A 283 9.76 5.73 11.38
C PRO A 283 11.10 5.31 10.82
N GLN A 284 11.99 4.79 11.68
CA GLN A 284 13.31 4.36 11.25
C GLN A 284 13.12 3.44 10.05
N LYS A 285 13.76 3.82 8.93
CA LYS A 285 13.81 3.03 7.70
C LYS A 285 14.13 1.58 8.11
N PRO A 286 13.24 0.60 7.87
CA PRO A 286 13.51 -0.77 8.27
C PRO A 286 14.81 -1.18 7.62
N ASN A 287 15.78 -1.55 8.45
CA ASN A 287 17.11 -1.87 8.00
C ASN A 287 16.97 -3.13 7.12
N ILE A 288 17.17 -2.98 5.81
CA ILE A 288 16.95 -4.05 4.82
C ILE A 288 17.78 -5.30 5.20
N MET A 289 18.92 -5.08 5.86
CA MET A 289 19.79 -6.09 6.45
C MET A 289 19.09 -6.95 7.52
N GLU A 290 18.17 -6.38 8.30
CA GLU A 290 17.43 -7.06 9.36
C GLU A 290 16.24 -7.85 8.82
N LEU A 291 15.54 -7.31 7.82
CA LEU A 291 14.50 -8.03 7.05
C LEU A 291 15.10 -9.22 6.29
N LEU A 292 16.29 -9.06 5.70
CA LEU A 292 17.02 -10.16 5.05
C LEU A 292 17.53 -11.18 6.08
N LYS A 293 18.02 -10.76 7.26
CA LYS A 293 18.40 -11.68 8.34
C LYS A 293 17.20 -12.48 8.87
N GLY A 294 16.02 -11.87 8.99
CA GLY A 294 14.79 -12.57 9.37
C GLY A 294 14.33 -13.59 8.32
N ALA A 295 14.40 -13.22 7.04
CA ALA A 295 14.07 -14.13 5.93
C ALA A 295 15.08 -15.29 5.77
N LEU A 296 16.36 -15.05 6.08
CA LEU A 296 17.41 -16.07 6.01
C LEU A 296 17.45 -16.97 7.26
N SER A 297 17.16 -16.45 8.45
CA SER A 297 17.11 -17.25 9.69
C SER A 297 15.90 -18.21 9.70
N GLY A 298 14.78 -17.82 9.09
CA GLY A 298 13.61 -18.68 8.87
C GLY A 298 13.88 -19.90 7.98
N ARG A 299 14.90 -19.85 7.10
CA ARG A 299 15.35 -20.99 6.29
C ARG A 299 16.27 -21.96 7.05
N SER A 300 17.01 -21.49 8.06
CA SER A 300 17.91 -22.34 8.86
C SER A 300 17.15 -23.19 9.89
N GLY A 301 16.09 -22.64 10.51
CA GLY A 301 15.27 -23.35 11.49
C GLY A 301 14.49 -24.56 10.93
N LYS A 302 14.14 -24.56 9.64
CA LYS A 302 13.44 -25.69 8.99
C LYS A 302 14.35 -26.87 8.63
N LYS A 303 15.68 -26.68 8.53
CA LYS A 303 16.62 -27.79 8.28
C LYS A 303 16.96 -28.59 9.56
N LYS A 304 16.85 -28.01 10.76
CA LYS A 304 17.09 -28.76 12.02
C LYS A 304 15.90 -29.61 12.51
N LYS A 305 14.67 -29.34 12.06
CA LYS A 305 13.47 -30.13 12.43
C LYS A 305 13.19 -31.36 11.55
N LYS A 306 14.03 -31.66 10.55
CA LYS A 306 13.94 -32.86 9.70
C LYS A 306 15.01 -33.93 10.02
N LYS A 307 15.77 -33.76 11.11
CA LYS A 307 16.66 -34.78 11.68
C LYS A 307 16.37 -34.95 13.17
N LYS A 308 15.18 -35.47 13.49
CA LYS A 308 14.86 -36.26 14.67
C LYS A 308 13.66 -37.11 14.31
#